data_AF-J9Y0K2-F1
#
_entry.id   AF-J9Y0K2-F1
#
_cell.length_a   1.000
_cell.length_b   1.000
_cell.length_c   1.000
_cell.angle_alpha   90.00
_cell.angle_beta   90.00
_cell.angle_gamma   90.00
#
_symmetry.space_group_name_H-M   'P 1'
#
loop_
_entity.id
_entity.type
_entity.pdbx_description
1 polymer ?
#
loop_
_entity_poly.entity_id
_entity_poly.type
_entity_poly.pdbx_seq_one_letter_code
_entity_poly.pdbx_strand_id
1 'polypeptide(L)'
;GLPHPQGLGPLFTGQWNLYAQNPDSSSHLFGTSQGAGTAILTLLGGFHPQTQSLWLTDMAHHHLAIAFIFLIAGHMYRTNFGIGHSIKNLLEAHIPPGGRLGRGHKGLYDTINNSIHFQLGLALASLGVITSLVAQ
;
A
#
# COMPACT_ATOMS: atom_id res chain seq x y z
N GLY A 1 -5.98 -27.93 -0.02
CA GLY A 1 -7.29 -27.46 0.50
C GLY A 1 -7.55 -26.05 0.01
N LEU A 2 -8.76 -25.53 0.19
CA LEU A 2 -9.04 -24.11 -0.05
C LEU A 2 -8.28 -23.26 0.99
N PRO A 3 -7.88 -22.00 0.66
CA PRO A 3 -7.25 -21.10 1.62
C PRO A 3 -8.12 -20.76 2.83
N HIS A 4 -9.45 -20.75 2.67
CA HIS A 4 -10.43 -20.56 3.74
C HIS A 4 -11.57 -21.59 3.60
N PRO A 5 -12.16 -22.12 4.68
CA PRO A 5 -13.19 -23.17 4.61
C PRO A 5 -14.40 -22.83 3.74
N GLN A 6 -14.79 -21.56 3.72
CA GLN A 6 -15.93 -21.05 2.93
C GLN A 6 -15.54 -20.55 1.53
N GLY A 7 -14.28 -20.71 1.12
CA GLY A 7 -13.78 -20.28 -0.18
C GLY A 7 -14.05 -18.80 -0.46
N LEU A 8 -14.47 -18.48 -1.68
CA LEU A 8 -14.78 -17.11 -2.13
C LEU A 8 -16.24 -16.67 -1.86
N GLY A 9 -17.09 -17.54 -1.28
CA GLY A 9 -18.49 -17.21 -1.03
C GLY A 9 -18.68 -15.92 -0.21
N PRO A 10 -17.99 -15.77 0.95
CA PRO A 10 -18.06 -14.55 1.77
C PRO A 10 -17.61 -13.28 1.04
N LEU A 11 -16.66 -13.40 0.11
CA LEU A 11 -16.19 -12.27 -0.70
C LEU A 11 -17.32 -11.66 -1.54
N PHE A 12 -18.04 -12.51 -2.30
CA PHE A 12 -19.09 -12.05 -3.21
C PHE A 12 -20.40 -11.69 -2.51
N THR A 13 -20.62 -12.18 -1.30
CA THR A 13 -21.79 -11.84 -0.47
C THR A 13 -21.55 -10.66 0.47
N GLY A 14 -20.34 -10.08 0.46
CA GLY A 14 -19.97 -8.93 1.31
C GLY A 14 -19.72 -9.29 2.78
N GLN A 15 -19.68 -10.56 3.13
CA GLN A 15 -19.45 -11.06 4.50
C GLN A 15 -17.94 -11.19 4.80
N TRP A 16 -17.17 -10.14 4.54
CA TRP A 16 -15.70 -10.20 4.58
C TRP A 16 -15.14 -10.45 5.98
N ASN A 17 -15.90 -10.10 7.03
CA ASN A 17 -15.55 -10.36 8.41
C ASN A 17 -15.34 -11.87 8.71
N LEU A 18 -15.95 -12.76 7.92
CA LEU A 18 -15.76 -14.21 8.07
C LEU A 18 -14.30 -14.63 7.83
N TYR A 19 -13.56 -13.91 6.98
CA TYR A 19 -12.14 -14.19 6.73
C TYR A 19 -11.21 -13.84 7.88
N ALA A 20 -11.69 -13.11 8.89
CA ALA A 20 -10.95 -12.74 10.09
C ALA A 20 -11.24 -13.65 11.29
N GLN A 21 -12.17 -14.60 11.15
CA GLN A 21 -12.60 -15.44 12.27
C GLN A 21 -11.63 -16.59 12.55
N ASN A 22 -11.45 -16.87 13.83
CA ASN A 22 -10.57 -17.93 14.34
C ASN A 22 -9.12 -17.76 13.87
N PRO A 23 -8.41 -16.71 14.31
CA PRO A 23 -6.98 -16.58 14.09
C PRO A 23 -6.21 -17.74 14.76
N ASP A 24 -4.95 -17.91 14.34
CA ASP A 24 -4.00 -18.78 15.03
C ASP A 24 -3.94 -18.43 16.53
N SER A 25 -3.91 -19.45 17.39
CA SER A 25 -3.86 -19.22 18.84
C SER A 25 -2.48 -18.74 19.28
N SER A 26 -2.38 -18.18 20.48
CA SER A 26 -1.08 -17.79 21.07
C SER A 26 -0.14 -18.98 21.31
N SER A 27 -0.67 -20.21 21.28
CA SER A 27 0.09 -21.46 21.42
C SER A 27 0.27 -22.20 20.09
N HIS A 28 -0.01 -21.55 18.96
CA HIS A 28 0.16 -22.14 17.63
C HIS A 28 1.63 -22.51 17.41
N LEU A 29 1.84 -23.72 16.90
CA LEU A 29 3.14 -24.19 16.44
C LEU A 29 3.26 -23.92 14.93
N PHE A 30 4.09 -22.95 14.58
CA PHE A 30 4.31 -22.51 13.21
C PHE A 30 4.77 -23.68 12.33
N GLY A 31 4.17 -23.79 11.14
CA GLY A 31 4.40 -24.89 10.21
C GLY A 31 3.60 -26.16 10.52
N THR A 32 2.76 -26.17 11.56
CA THR A 32 1.93 -27.32 11.92
C THR A 32 0.47 -26.92 12.14
N SER A 33 -0.41 -27.91 12.32
CA SER A 33 -1.85 -27.70 12.55
C SER A 33 -2.21 -27.53 14.03
N GLN A 34 -1.25 -27.69 14.95
CA GLN A 34 -1.49 -27.61 16.39
C GLN A 34 -1.67 -26.15 16.81
N GLY A 35 -2.90 -25.77 17.17
CA GLY A 35 -3.26 -24.38 17.53
C GLY A 35 -3.49 -23.48 16.32
N ALA A 36 -3.52 -24.04 15.09
CA ALA A 36 -3.79 -23.29 13.87
C ALA A 36 -5.26 -22.90 13.77
N GLY A 37 -5.51 -21.68 13.33
CA GLY A 37 -6.82 -21.14 13.03
C GLY A 37 -7.22 -21.36 11.57
N THR A 38 -8.28 -20.67 11.17
CA THR A 38 -8.77 -20.64 9.78
C THR A 38 -8.81 -19.25 9.18
N ALA A 39 -8.54 -18.19 9.96
CA ALA A 39 -8.50 -16.83 9.46
C ALA A 39 -7.43 -16.67 8.38
N ILE A 40 -7.73 -15.84 7.37
CA ILE A 40 -6.78 -15.51 6.30
C ILE A 40 -6.44 -14.02 6.25
N LEU A 41 -7.26 -13.16 6.87
CA LEU A 41 -7.08 -11.71 6.89
C LEU A 41 -7.43 -11.19 8.29
N THR A 42 -6.45 -10.73 9.05
CA THR A 42 -6.66 -10.24 10.43
C THR A 42 -6.09 -8.84 10.63
N LEU A 43 -6.27 -8.28 11.82
CA LEU A 43 -5.65 -7.04 12.27
C LEU A 43 -5.32 -7.14 13.76
N LEU A 44 -4.57 -8.19 14.13
CA LEU A 44 -4.25 -8.52 15.52
C LEU A 44 -3.23 -7.55 16.12
N GLY A 45 -2.20 -7.21 15.34
CA GLY A 45 -1.04 -6.46 15.81
C GLY A 45 -0.10 -7.28 16.70
N GLY A 46 1.05 -6.69 17.02
CA GLY A 46 2.09 -7.35 17.81
C GLY A 46 2.79 -8.49 17.08
N PHE A 47 3.30 -9.45 17.85
CA PHE A 47 4.12 -10.55 17.33
C PHE A 47 3.55 -11.92 17.70
N HIS A 48 3.72 -12.88 16.80
CA HIS A 48 3.41 -14.28 17.05
C HIS A 48 4.37 -14.84 18.14
N PRO A 49 3.87 -15.40 19.26
CA PRO A 49 4.69 -15.72 20.42
C PRO A 49 5.85 -16.70 20.18
N GLN A 50 5.71 -17.62 19.22
CA GLN A 50 6.77 -18.58 18.90
C GLN A 50 7.85 -18.01 17.96
N THR A 51 7.45 -17.36 16.86
CA THR A 51 8.36 -16.93 15.80
C THR A 51 8.92 -15.54 16.04
N GLN A 52 8.33 -14.77 16.96
CA GLN A 52 8.67 -13.37 17.24
C GLN A 52 8.60 -12.48 15.97
N SER A 53 7.76 -12.89 15.01
CA SER A 53 7.49 -12.17 13.76
C SER A 53 6.05 -11.68 13.72
N LEU A 54 5.73 -10.82 12.76
CA LEU A 54 4.36 -10.38 12.51
C LEU A 54 3.47 -11.57 12.13
N TRP A 55 2.18 -11.46 12.45
CA TRP A 55 1.19 -12.45 12.04
C TRP A 55 1.09 -12.53 10.51
N LEU A 56 1.11 -13.74 9.96
CA LEU A 56 1.04 -13.95 8.51
C LEU A 56 -0.27 -13.40 7.92
N THR A 57 -1.37 -13.55 8.66
CA THR A 57 -2.69 -13.03 8.30
C THR A 57 -2.77 -11.49 8.34
N ASP A 58 -2.00 -10.84 9.23
CA ASP A 58 -1.89 -9.37 9.25
C ASP A 58 -1.04 -8.87 8.07
N MET A 59 0.06 -9.56 7.74
CA MET A 59 0.86 -9.26 6.55
C MET A 59 0.03 -9.43 5.26
N ALA A 60 -0.76 -10.50 5.15
CA ALA A 60 -1.65 -10.73 4.01
C ALA A 60 -2.71 -9.61 3.88
N HIS A 61 -3.34 -9.21 4.99
CA HIS A 61 -4.29 -8.11 5.00
C HIS A 61 -3.62 -6.78 4.60
N HIS A 62 -2.44 -6.46 5.15
CA HIS A 62 -1.71 -5.27 4.79
C HIS A 62 -1.45 -5.19 3.27
N HIS A 63 -0.94 -6.27 2.67
CA HIS A 63 -0.67 -6.33 1.22
C HIS A 63 -1.94 -6.16 0.39
N LEU A 64 -3.04 -6.81 0.80
CA LEU A 64 -4.32 -6.65 0.11
C LEU A 64 -4.81 -5.20 0.18
N ALA A 65 -4.71 -4.56 1.35
CA ALA A 65 -5.13 -3.18 1.55
C ALA A 65 -4.30 -2.21 0.68
N ILE A 66 -2.96 -2.32 0.69
CA ILE A 66 -2.10 -1.46 -0.15
C ILE A 66 -2.32 -1.70 -1.65
N ALA A 67 -2.67 -2.94 -2.05
CA ALA A 67 -2.98 -3.24 -3.44
C ALA A 67 -4.22 -2.46 -3.93
N PHE A 68 -5.27 -2.37 -3.11
CA PHE A 68 -6.44 -1.54 -3.44
C PHE A 68 -6.12 -0.04 -3.47
N ILE A 69 -5.30 0.45 -2.54
CA ILE A 69 -4.84 1.85 -2.54
C ILE A 69 -4.10 2.16 -3.85
N PHE A 70 -3.15 1.31 -4.24
CA PHE A 70 -2.39 1.48 -5.48
C PHE A 70 -3.23 1.27 -6.74
N LEU A 71 -4.24 0.40 -6.71
CA LEU A 71 -5.18 0.24 -7.81
C LEU A 71 -5.92 1.55 -8.07
N ILE A 72 -6.47 2.19 -7.04
CA ILE A 72 -7.18 3.46 -7.16
C ILE A 72 -6.21 4.57 -7.60
N ALA A 73 -5.04 4.68 -6.95
CA ALA A 73 -4.03 5.68 -7.28
C ALA A 73 -3.52 5.55 -8.73
N GLY A 74 -3.39 4.31 -9.24
CA GLY A 74 -2.96 4.02 -10.61
C GLY A 74 -3.90 4.56 -11.69
N HIS A 75 -5.13 4.93 -11.34
CA HIS A 75 -6.13 5.47 -12.28
C HIS A 75 -6.31 7.00 -12.14
N MET A 76 -5.51 7.68 -11.30
CA MET A 76 -5.65 9.12 -11.06
C MET A 76 -5.20 9.98 -12.25
N TYR A 77 -4.16 9.57 -12.96
CA TYR A 77 -3.53 10.38 -14.00
C TYR A 77 -4.06 10.05 -15.39
N ARG A 78 -4.20 11.10 -16.21
CA ARG A 78 -4.83 11.00 -17.53
C ARG A 78 -4.02 10.14 -18.48
N THR A 79 -4.71 9.28 -19.21
CA THR A 79 -4.17 8.44 -20.29
C THR A 79 -4.93 8.71 -21.60
N ASN A 80 -4.69 7.90 -22.63
CA ASN A 80 -5.36 8.00 -23.93
C ASN A 80 -6.89 7.80 -23.87
N PHE A 81 -7.42 7.34 -22.74
CA PHE A 81 -8.87 7.23 -22.48
C PHE A 81 -9.55 8.58 -22.17
N GLY A 82 -8.79 9.69 -22.12
CA GLY A 82 -9.32 11.05 -22.01
C GLY A 82 -9.77 11.49 -20.60
N ILE A 83 -9.88 10.56 -19.65
CA ILE A 83 -10.26 10.82 -18.25
C ILE A 83 -9.02 10.79 -17.35
N GLY A 84 -9.00 11.63 -16.31
CA GLY A 84 -7.93 11.74 -15.32
C GLY A 84 -7.23 13.11 -15.29
N HIS A 85 -6.25 13.26 -14.42
CA HIS A 85 -5.52 14.52 -14.21
C HIS A 85 -4.25 14.63 -15.07
N SER A 86 -3.99 15.83 -15.61
CA SER A 86 -2.69 16.20 -16.19
C SER A 86 -1.77 16.68 -15.08
N ILE A 87 -0.63 16.01 -14.89
CA ILE A 87 0.38 16.41 -13.88
C ILE A 87 0.88 17.83 -14.14
N LYS A 88 1.11 18.18 -15.41
CA LYS A 88 1.54 19.54 -15.79
C LYS A 88 0.53 20.59 -15.34
N ASN A 89 -0.76 20.38 -15.63
CA ASN A 89 -1.81 21.33 -15.27
C ASN A 89 -1.98 21.42 -13.74
N LEU A 90 -1.89 20.28 -13.04
CA LEU A 90 -1.93 20.26 -11.57
C LEU A 90 -0.80 21.10 -10.97
N LEU A 91 0.43 20.97 -11.48
CA LEU A 91 1.58 21.73 -11.01
C LEU A 91 1.43 23.22 -11.32
N GLU A 92 1.03 23.58 -12.55
CA GLU A 92 0.86 24.99 -12.94
C GLU A 92 -0.27 25.69 -12.18
N ALA A 93 -1.35 24.97 -11.84
CA ALA A 93 -2.45 25.49 -11.04
C ALA A 93 -2.11 25.58 -9.54
N HIS A 94 -1.10 24.85 -9.06
CA HIS A 94 -0.68 24.87 -7.67
C HIS A 94 0.20 26.10 -7.37
N ILE A 95 -0.47 27.24 -7.21
CA ILE A 95 0.14 28.52 -6.86
C ILE A 95 -0.23 28.84 -5.41
N PRO A 96 0.75 29.19 -4.56
CA PRO A 96 0.48 29.50 -3.16
C PRO A 96 -0.43 30.74 -3.05
N PRO A 97 -1.36 30.76 -2.09
CA PRO A 97 -2.29 31.89 -1.90
C PRO A 97 -1.58 33.17 -1.44
N GLY A 98 -0.35 33.08 -0.91
CA GLY A 98 0.46 34.21 -0.46
C GLY A 98 1.75 34.39 -1.26
N GLY A 99 2.13 35.65 -1.53
CA GLY A 99 3.25 36.01 -2.41
C GLY A 99 4.66 35.73 -1.89
N ARG A 100 4.82 35.03 -0.76
CA ARG A 100 6.14 34.77 -0.12
C ARG A 100 6.85 33.51 -0.63
N LEU A 101 6.19 32.72 -1.48
CA LEU A 101 6.69 31.42 -1.95
C LEU A 101 6.97 31.40 -3.47
N GLY A 102 7.18 32.57 -4.07
CA GLY A 102 7.54 32.71 -5.50
C GLY A 102 6.37 32.46 -6.45
N ARG A 103 6.68 32.03 -7.68
CA ARG A 103 5.69 31.85 -8.77
C ARG A 103 4.99 30.48 -8.78
N GLY A 104 5.08 29.70 -7.70
CA GLY A 104 4.58 28.32 -7.63
C GLY A 104 5.40 27.33 -8.47
N HIS A 105 4.79 26.23 -8.92
CA HIS A 105 5.47 25.16 -9.65
C HIS A 105 5.52 25.33 -11.18
N LYS A 106 5.47 26.58 -11.68
CA LYS A 106 5.50 26.86 -13.13
C LYS A 106 6.80 26.34 -13.77
N GLY A 107 6.68 25.58 -14.85
CA GLY A 107 7.82 24.98 -15.57
C GLY A 107 8.51 23.82 -14.84
N LEU A 108 8.04 23.43 -13.64
CA LEU A 108 8.61 22.32 -12.90
C LEU A 108 8.41 21.00 -13.64
N TYR A 109 7.23 20.77 -14.22
CA TYR A 109 6.96 19.56 -15.01
C TYR A 109 8.02 19.35 -16.11
N ASP A 110 8.29 20.38 -16.90
CA ASP A 110 9.25 20.30 -18.01
C ASP A 110 10.69 20.17 -17.47
N THR A 111 11.04 20.84 -16.37
CA THR A 111 12.35 20.71 -15.70
C THR A 111 12.64 19.28 -15.27
N ILE A 112 11.66 18.61 -14.64
CA ILE A 112 11.79 17.24 -14.16
C ILE A 112 11.76 16.26 -15.35
N ASN A 113 10.81 16.42 -16.25
CA ASN A 113 10.56 15.43 -17.29
C ASN A 113 11.65 15.41 -18.37
N ASN A 114 12.38 16.52 -18.57
CA ASN A 114 13.45 16.61 -19.57
C ASN A 114 14.87 16.39 -19.00
N SER A 115 15.02 16.10 -17.69
CA SER A 115 16.33 15.90 -17.05
C SER A 115 16.43 14.57 -16.32
N ILE A 116 17.23 13.64 -16.86
CA ILE A 116 17.51 12.35 -16.22
C ILE A 116 18.25 12.50 -14.89
N HIS A 117 19.10 13.51 -14.75
CA HIS A 117 19.80 13.79 -13.49
C HIS A 117 18.83 14.20 -12.40
N PHE A 118 17.81 14.98 -12.75
CA PHE A 118 16.78 15.38 -11.80
C PHE A 118 15.93 14.18 -11.38
N GLN A 119 15.50 13.36 -12.33
CA GLN A 119 14.72 12.14 -12.04
C GLN A 119 15.51 11.15 -11.17
N LEU A 120 16.77 10.90 -11.51
CA LEU A 120 17.64 10.03 -10.73
C LEU A 120 17.87 10.58 -9.32
N GLY A 121 18.13 11.88 -9.18
CA GLY A 121 18.31 12.51 -7.88
C GLY A 121 17.09 12.35 -6.97
N LEU A 122 15.88 12.59 -7.49
CA LEU A 122 14.64 12.39 -6.74
C LEU A 122 14.39 10.92 -6.39
N ALA A 123 14.63 10.00 -7.33
CA ALA A 123 14.44 8.57 -7.13
C ALA A 123 15.39 8.05 -6.03
N LEU A 124 16.66 8.44 -6.07
CA LEU A 124 17.65 8.05 -5.06
C LEU A 124 17.36 8.66 -3.69
N ALA A 125 16.92 9.92 -3.63
CA ALA A 125 16.51 10.53 -2.37
C ALA A 125 15.32 9.79 -1.74
N SER A 126 14.29 9.48 -2.55
CA SER A 126 13.10 8.75 -2.08
C SER A 126 13.45 7.32 -1.63
N LEU A 127 14.27 6.62 -2.43
CA LEU A 127 14.74 5.28 -2.09
C LEU A 127 15.60 5.28 -0.82
N GLY A 128 16.46 6.29 -0.63
CA GLY A 128 17.28 6.44 0.57
C GLY A 128 16.43 6.60 1.83
N VAL A 129 15.36 7.40 1.77
CA VAL A 129 14.41 7.56 2.89
C VAL A 129 13.71 6.23 3.21
N ILE A 130 13.21 5.50 2.20
CA ILE A 130 12.54 4.21 2.40
C ILE A 130 13.54 3.17 2.94
N THR A 131 14.77 3.14 2.43
CA THR A 131 15.81 2.22 2.90
C THR A 131 16.15 2.47 4.36
N SER A 132 16.20 3.75 4.79
CA SER A 132 16.40 4.10 6.19
C SER A 132 15.21 3.67 7.06
N LEU A 133 13.98 3.82 6.58
CA LEU A 133 12.78 3.39 7.30
C LEU A 133 12.72 1.86 7.49
N VAL A 134 13.17 1.09 6.49
CA VAL A 134 13.23 -0.39 6.58
C VAL A 134 14.26 -0.85 7.63
N ALA A 135 15.30 -0.05 7.89
CA ALA A 135 16.35 -0.38 8.84
C ALA A 135 16.03 0.00 10.30
N GLN A 136 14.99 0.79 10.53
CA GLN A 136 14.53 1.21 11.86
C GLN A 136 13.65 0.14 12.50
#